data_AF-A0A6L8E985-F1
#
_entry.id   AF-A0A6L8E985-F1
#
_cell.length_a   1.000
_cell.length_b   1.000
_cell.length_c   1.000
_cell.angle_alpha   90.00
_cell.angle_beta   90.00
_cell.angle_gamma   90.00
#
_symmetry.space_group_name_H-M   'P 1'
#
loop_
_entity.id
_entity.type
_entity.pdbx_description
1 polymer ?
#
loop_
_entity_poly.entity_id
_entity_poly.type
_entity_poly.pdbx_seq_one_letter_code
_entity_poly.pdbx_strand_id
1 'polypeptide(L)'
;MMKIGRIFPVALLCACLQACGPEAGAQSVYETSIADLQRMLAGGEVTSVQLVEQYLARIEAYDRAGPRLNSIVRVNPDAREIAGQLDRERAASGPRGPLHGIPVLVKDNYNTTDMPTTGSSVALADFVPNAAATQVEKLVAAGAVVLAKTSLHEYAYGITSVNSLTGQTRNPYDYRRVPGGSSGGTGAAVAASLGAVGMGSDTCGSIRIPSAFNNLVGLRPSKGASSIYGVMPLSHTQDTAGPLARNIDDLAIVLDAVSGYDANDPATEAVRGMPPTRFRERLGEVSLEGLRFGKLDGYFERADGATRGVIEDALEWLEEQGVTVVSVEIPEVADLISRSGVIGHEFHSDLDRYLEQFGSERIAGLADIVDLGLYHQAVTGQLTRSRDAERDEEAYQEALATRGELRTAVEQVFENNELDAIVYPTIGQIPVFIGESQPGNNCSIAANSGLPALSLPAGFSDSGLPVGMELLAGFLEDERLLAIGHAFESGYPRRQAPAVTPELVDGAPPPLQTSILQVDGEGFSLQGEIRIDAVLNRLEYELRLSGAGDVSAVVLALDEGSAPAALNLMGPDAEAAAGSEFMTPRLRQAAADQSLRIRVFGSRLPPEGVAFPVVLDN
;
A
#
# COMPACT_ATOMS: atom_id res chain seq x y z
N MET A 1 -87.33 -30.00 -6.32
CA MET A 1 -87.29 -30.19 -7.79
C MET A 1 -86.79 -28.89 -8.39
N MET A 2 -85.65 -28.90 -9.10
CA MET A 2 -85.16 -27.84 -10.01
C MET A 2 -84.89 -26.45 -9.39
N LYS A 3 -83.98 -25.60 -9.86
CA LYS A 3 -82.76 -25.63 -10.71
C LYS A 3 -82.31 -24.15 -10.75
N ILE A 4 -81.07 -23.93 -11.20
CA ILE A 4 -80.54 -22.69 -11.81
C ILE A 4 -79.92 -21.69 -10.85
N GLY A 5 -78.60 -21.53 -11.01
CA GLY A 5 -77.78 -20.55 -10.33
C GLY A 5 -77.53 -19.26 -11.11
N ARG A 6 -76.59 -18.48 -10.59
CA ARG A 6 -75.85 -17.42 -11.30
C ARG A 6 -74.55 -17.12 -10.53
N ILE A 7 -73.55 -16.74 -11.33
CA ILE A 7 -72.10 -16.67 -11.12
C ILE A 7 -71.67 -15.36 -10.43
N PHE A 8 -70.57 -15.36 -9.67
CA PHE A 8 -69.51 -14.31 -9.61
C PHE A 8 -68.34 -14.77 -8.68
N PRO A 9 -67.12 -14.18 -8.78
CA PRO A 9 -65.95 -14.74 -9.47
C PRO A 9 -64.88 -15.35 -8.53
N VAL A 10 -63.99 -16.16 -9.13
CA VAL A 10 -62.77 -16.69 -8.49
C VAL A 10 -61.68 -15.62 -8.53
N ALA A 11 -61.24 -15.15 -7.37
CA ALA A 11 -59.99 -14.42 -7.20
C ALA A 11 -58.90 -15.42 -6.80
N LEU A 12 -57.97 -15.70 -7.74
CA LEU A 12 -56.76 -16.44 -7.47
C LEU A 12 -55.74 -15.47 -6.84
N LEU A 13 -55.42 -15.64 -5.56
CA LEU A 13 -54.31 -14.95 -4.92
C LEU A 13 -53.01 -15.56 -5.44
N CYS A 14 -52.24 -14.76 -6.18
CA CYS A 14 -50.89 -15.08 -6.61
C CYS A 14 -49.94 -14.88 -5.41
N ALA A 15 -49.30 -15.95 -4.96
CA ALA A 15 -48.26 -15.88 -3.93
C ALA A 15 -46.93 -15.48 -4.59
N CYS A 16 -46.48 -14.26 -4.36
CA CYS A 16 -45.13 -13.82 -4.70
C CYS A 16 -44.15 -14.41 -3.66
N LEU A 17 -43.37 -15.42 -4.06
CA LEU A 17 -42.10 -15.75 -3.41
C LEU A 17 -41.05 -14.78 -3.95
N GLN A 18 -40.77 -13.71 -3.20
CA GLN A 18 -39.52 -12.96 -3.35
C GLN A 18 -38.42 -13.75 -2.63
N ALA A 19 -37.56 -14.40 -3.39
CA ALA A 19 -36.27 -14.88 -2.93
C ALA A 19 -35.20 -14.26 -3.85
N CYS A 20 -34.52 -13.24 -3.33
CA CYS A 20 -33.21 -12.79 -3.77
C CYS A 20 -32.63 -11.98 -2.60
N GLY A 21 -32.11 -12.70 -1.60
CA GLY A 21 -31.08 -12.12 -0.74
C GLY A 21 -29.75 -12.13 -1.50
N PRO A 22 -28.78 -11.28 -1.13
CA PRO A 22 -27.45 -11.33 -1.73
C PRO A 22 -26.86 -12.72 -1.50
N GLU A 23 -26.29 -13.31 -2.55
CA GLU A 23 -25.48 -14.52 -2.43
C GLU A 23 -24.41 -14.28 -1.36
N ALA A 24 -24.28 -15.22 -0.42
CA ALA A 24 -23.19 -15.22 0.55
C ALA A 24 -21.87 -15.19 -0.23
N GLY A 25 -21.21 -14.02 -0.24
CA GLY A 25 -19.93 -13.83 -0.91
C GLY A 25 -18.92 -14.85 -0.40
N ALA A 26 -18.02 -15.29 -1.28
CA ALA A 26 -16.94 -16.19 -0.92
C ALA A 26 -16.24 -15.71 0.37
N GLN A 27 -15.95 -16.63 1.27
CA GLN A 27 -15.29 -16.38 2.56
C GLN A 27 -13.81 -16.04 2.35
N SER A 28 -13.53 -14.89 1.76
CA SER A 28 -12.21 -14.49 1.27
C SER A 28 -11.59 -13.41 2.16
N VAL A 29 -10.26 -13.40 2.22
CA VAL A 29 -9.46 -12.31 2.82
C VAL A 29 -9.13 -11.20 1.82
N TYR A 30 -9.40 -11.41 0.53
CA TYR A 30 -9.06 -10.47 -0.53
C TYR A 30 -9.89 -9.19 -0.40
N GLU A 31 -9.23 -8.04 -0.29
CA GLU A 31 -9.86 -6.71 -0.15
C GLU A 31 -10.91 -6.60 0.98
N THR A 32 -10.85 -7.49 1.98
CA THR A 32 -11.82 -7.54 3.07
C THR A 32 -11.34 -6.68 4.24
N SER A 33 -12.26 -5.87 4.80
CA SER A 33 -12.00 -4.98 5.94
C SER A 33 -11.91 -5.76 7.26
N ILE A 34 -11.26 -5.20 8.29
CA ILE A 34 -11.25 -5.80 9.64
C ILE A 34 -12.68 -5.94 10.17
N ALA A 35 -13.55 -4.96 9.92
CA ALA A 35 -14.94 -5.01 10.34
C ALA A 35 -15.68 -6.20 9.71
N ASP A 36 -15.47 -6.46 8.42
CA ASP A 36 -16.05 -7.61 7.72
C ASP A 36 -15.45 -8.93 8.17
N LEU A 37 -14.13 -9.01 8.37
CA LEU A 37 -13.47 -10.18 8.94
C LEU A 37 -14.04 -10.50 10.34
N GLN A 38 -14.25 -9.49 11.19
CA GLN A 38 -14.87 -9.67 12.50
C GLN A 38 -16.32 -10.16 12.40
N ARG A 39 -17.10 -9.64 11.43
CA ARG A 39 -18.45 -10.12 11.17
C ARG A 39 -18.45 -11.60 10.77
N MET A 40 -17.56 -12.01 9.87
CA MET A 40 -17.42 -13.41 9.45
C MET A 40 -17.00 -14.32 10.62
N LEU A 41 -16.04 -13.88 11.44
CA LEU A 41 -15.61 -14.61 12.66
C LEU A 41 -16.74 -14.72 13.69
N ALA A 42 -17.52 -13.66 13.89
CA ALA A 42 -18.65 -13.66 14.82
C ALA A 42 -19.82 -14.52 14.32
N GLY A 43 -20.04 -14.56 13.00
CA GLY A 43 -21.04 -15.41 12.36
C GLY A 43 -20.66 -16.90 12.29
N GLY A 44 -19.41 -17.25 12.62
CA GLY A 44 -18.88 -18.61 12.47
C GLY A 44 -18.70 -19.03 11.00
N GLU A 45 -18.67 -18.06 10.08
CA GLU A 45 -18.41 -18.30 8.66
C GLU A 45 -16.95 -18.74 8.47
N VAL A 46 -16.04 -18.11 9.21
CA VAL A 46 -14.60 -18.44 9.23
C VAL A 46 -14.09 -18.48 10.67
N THR A 47 -12.93 -19.10 10.84
CA THR A 47 -12.12 -19.09 12.06
C THR A 47 -10.85 -18.28 11.82
N SER A 48 -10.19 -17.82 12.88
CA SER A 48 -8.91 -17.14 12.78
C SER A 48 -7.84 -18.03 12.16
N VAL A 49 -7.87 -19.34 12.42
CA VAL A 49 -6.98 -20.30 11.72
C VAL A 49 -7.23 -20.26 10.22
N GLN A 50 -8.48 -20.28 9.76
CA GLN A 50 -8.79 -20.19 8.33
C GLN A 50 -8.35 -18.85 7.72
N LEU A 51 -8.47 -17.73 8.44
CA LEU A 51 -7.93 -16.45 7.96
C LEU A 51 -6.41 -16.51 7.80
N VAL A 52 -5.69 -17.09 8.77
CA VAL A 52 -4.24 -17.32 8.67
C VAL A 52 -3.91 -18.19 7.45
N GLU A 53 -4.60 -19.30 7.23
CA GLU A 53 -4.33 -20.16 6.05
C GLU A 53 -4.54 -19.41 4.73
N GLN A 54 -5.59 -18.59 4.63
CA GLN A 54 -5.85 -17.83 3.41
C GLN A 54 -4.76 -16.80 3.12
N TYR A 55 -4.30 -16.05 4.13
CA TYR A 55 -3.19 -15.12 3.94
C TYR A 55 -1.88 -15.85 3.61
N LEU A 56 -1.61 -17.00 4.23
CA LEU A 56 -0.43 -17.82 3.94
C LEU A 56 -0.46 -18.37 2.51
N ALA A 57 -1.62 -18.80 2.01
CA ALA A 57 -1.80 -19.19 0.62
C ALA A 57 -1.49 -18.04 -0.36
N ARG A 58 -1.93 -16.82 -0.04
CA ARG A 58 -1.61 -15.62 -0.83
C ARG A 58 -0.12 -15.26 -0.77
N ILE A 59 0.52 -15.39 0.39
CA ILE A 59 1.97 -15.19 0.54
C ILE A 59 2.73 -16.17 -0.37
N GLU A 60 2.38 -17.45 -0.35
CA GLU A 60 3.03 -18.44 -1.21
C GLU A 60 2.81 -18.10 -2.71
N ALA A 61 1.57 -17.80 -3.09
CA ALA A 61 1.18 -17.49 -4.46
C ALA A 61 1.88 -16.26 -5.04
N TYR A 62 1.99 -15.17 -4.27
CA TYR A 62 2.35 -13.86 -4.80
C TYR A 62 3.66 -13.28 -4.24
N ASP A 63 4.00 -13.58 -3.00
CA ASP A 63 5.25 -13.12 -2.40
C ASP A 63 6.43 -14.01 -2.80
N ARG A 64 6.23 -15.34 -2.73
CA ARG A 64 7.26 -16.35 -3.00
C ARG A 64 7.27 -16.82 -4.45
N ALA A 65 6.10 -16.98 -5.06
CA ALA A 65 5.90 -17.32 -6.47
C ALA A 65 5.35 -16.13 -7.28
N GLY A 66 4.73 -16.38 -8.44
CA GLY A 66 4.06 -15.36 -9.25
C GLY A 66 4.94 -14.11 -9.51
N PRO A 67 4.48 -12.88 -9.18
CA PRO A 67 5.26 -11.66 -9.36
C PRO A 67 6.48 -11.55 -8.42
N ARG A 68 6.60 -12.46 -7.43
CA ARG A 68 7.62 -12.51 -6.38
C ARG A 68 7.80 -11.15 -5.71
N LEU A 69 6.75 -10.70 -5.03
CA LEU A 69 6.76 -9.39 -4.36
C LEU A 69 7.92 -9.23 -3.39
N ASN A 70 8.36 -10.33 -2.76
CA ASN A 70 9.50 -10.35 -1.85
C ASN A 70 9.39 -9.26 -0.76
N SER A 71 8.19 -9.19 -0.19
CA SER A 71 7.73 -8.25 0.81
C SER A 71 7.73 -8.87 2.21
N ILE A 72 7.82 -10.20 2.33
CA ILE A 72 7.89 -10.91 3.61
C ILE A 72 9.31 -11.42 3.89
N VAL A 73 9.88 -10.98 5.02
CA VAL A 73 11.16 -11.51 5.52
C VAL A 73 10.92 -12.93 6.03
N ARG A 74 9.97 -13.09 6.95
CA ARG A 74 9.64 -14.38 7.56
C ARG A 74 8.20 -14.44 8.03
N VAL A 75 7.61 -15.62 7.94
CA VAL A 75 6.29 -15.93 8.52
C VAL A 75 6.49 -16.36 9.97
N ASN A 76 5.56 -15.98 10.85
CA ASN A 76 5.54 -16.46 12.23
C ASN A 76 5.21 -17.97 12.25
N PRO A 77 6.12 -18.83 12.73
CA PRO A 77 5.88 -20.27 12.78
C PRO A 77 4.67 -20.64 13.66
N ASP A 78 4.36 -19.82 14.66
CA ASP A 78 3.33 -20.07 15.66
C ASP A 78 1.98 -19.42 15.30
N ALA A 79 1.87 -18.71 14.17
CA ALA A 79 0.65 -17.99 13.76
C ALA A 79 -0.61 -18.86 13.79
N ARG A 80 -0.51 -20.11 13.33
CA ARG A 80 -1.62 -21.08 13.34
C ARG A 80 -2.04 -21.47 14.74
N GLU A 81 -1.08 -21.71 15.62
CA GLU A 81 -1.34 -22.08 17.00
C GLU A 81 -2.00 -20.92 17.75
N ILE A 82 -1.43 -19.71 17.62
CA ILE A 82 -1.95 -18.48 18.22
C ILE A 82 -3.39 -18.21 17.73
N ALA A 83 -3.64 -18.33 16.43
CA ALA A 83 -4.98 -18.19 15.87
C ALA A 83 -5.96 -19.20 16.48
N GLY A 84 -5.56 -20.48 16.61
CA GLY A 84 -6.39 -21.50 17.23
C GLY A 84 -6.64 -21.27 18.72
N GLN A 85 -5.70 -20.65 19.44
CA GLN A 85 -5.91 -20.20 20.82
C GLN A 85 -6.96 -19.08 20.88
N LEU A 86 -6.88 -18.10 19.99
CA LEU A 86 -7.84 -16.98 19.92
C LEU A 86 -9.23 -17.44 19.47
N ASP A 87 -9.35 -18.45 18.61
CA ASP A 87 -10.63 -19.09 18.27
C ASP A 87 -11.29 -19.73 19.51
N ARG A 88 -10.50 -20.45 20.32
CA ARG A 88 -10.98 -21.04 21.59
C ARG A 88 -11.39 -19.97 22.59
N GLU A 89 -10.61 -18.90 22.70
CA GLU A 89 -10.93 -17.77 23.57
C GLU A 89 -12.22 -17.07 23.14
N ARG A 90 -12.40 -16.82 21.83
CA ARG A 90 -13.64 -16.25 21.28
C ARG A 90 -14.86 -17.09 21.68
N ALA A 91 -14.76 -18.41 21.57
CA ALA A 91 -15.85 -19.31 21.93
C ALA A 91 -16.12 -19.36 23.45
N ALA A 92 -15.08 -19.20 24.28
CA ALA A 92 -15.20 -19.32 25.74
C ALA A 92 -15.62 -18.02 26.43
N SER A 93 -15.06 -16.88 26.03
CA SER A 93 -15.21 -15.58 26.71
C SER A 93 -15.56 -14.41 25.79
N GLY A 94 -15.66 -14.65 24.48
CA GLY A 94 -15.86 -13.59 23.48
C GLY A 94 -14.54 -12.93 23.04
N PRO A 95 -14.60 -12.04 22.03
CA PRO A 95 -13.41 -11.36 21.50
C PRO A 95 -12.88 -10.29 22.47
N ARG A 96 -11.56 -10.09 22.49
CA ARG A 96 -10.90 -8.99 23.22
C ARG A 96 -11.21 -7.60 22.66
N GLY A 97 -11.59 -7.53 21.38
CA GLY A 97 -11.86 -6.29 20.67
C GLY A 97 -11.83 -6.49 19.15
N PRO A 98 -11.79 -5.40 18.37
CA PRO A 98 -11.83 -5.46 16.90
C PRO A 98 -10.67 -6.20 16.24
N LEU A 99 -9.53 -6.34 16.93
CA LEU A 99 -8.35 -7.06 16.41
C LEU A 99 -8.32 -8.54 16.81
N HIS A 100 -9.29 -9.03 17.59
CA HIS A 100 -9.27 -10.40 18.09
C HIS A 100 -9.28 -11.41 16.95
N GLY A 101 -8.19 -12.17 16.82
CA GLY A 101 -8.05 -13.19 15.80
C GLY A 101 -7.73 -12.68 14.39
N ILE A 102 -7.37 -11.40 14.24
CA ILE A 102 -7.06 -10.77 12.95
C ILE A 102 -5.56 -10.89 12.64
N PRO A 103 -5.17 -11.45 11.47
CA PRO A 103 -3.77 -11.52 11.06
C PRO A 103 -3.19 -10.17 10.62
N VAL A 104 -2.14 -9.71 11.32
CA VAL A 104 -1.47 -8.43 11.08
C VAL A 104 0.00 -8.63 10.70
N LEU A 105 0.54 -7.71 9.92
CA LEU A 105 1.95 -7.68 9.52
C LEU A 105 2.72 -6.67 10.36
N VAL A 106 3.98 -6.97 10.68
CA VAL A 106 4.86 -6.00 11.38
C VAL A 106 6.16 -5.84 10.63
N LYS A 107 6.59 -4.60 10.39
CA LYS A 107 7.89 -4.33 9.75
C LYS A 107 9.04 -4.99 10.53
N ASP A 108 10.04 -5.48 9.81
CA ASP A 108 11.18 -6.22 10.36
C ASP A 108 12.17 -5.34 11.17
N ASN A 109 11.76 -4.12 11.50
CA ASN A 109 12.40 -3.28 12.50
C ASN A 109 11.60 -3.17 13.81
N TYR A 110 10.48 -3.89 13.97
CA TYR A 110 9.76 -3.99 15.24
C TYR A 110 10.27 -5.20 16.01
N ASN A 111 10.58 -5.06 17.29
CA ASN A 111 10.98 -6.18 18.13
C ASN A 111 9.86 -7.17 18.37
N THR A 112 10.22 -8.44 18.23
CA THR A 112 9.46 -9.63 18.60
C THR A 112 10.39 -10.56 19.36
N THR A 113 9.90 -11.28 20.37
CA THR A 113 10.72 -12.20 21.18
C THR A 113 10.68 -13.64 20.67
N ASP A 114 9.80 -13.94 19.71
CA ASP A 114 9.59 -15.23 19.06
C ASP A 114 10.18 -15.32 17.64
N MET A 115 10.54 -14.17 17.05
CA MET A 115 11.13 -14.05 15.72
C MET A 115 12.24 -13.00 15.69
N PRO A 116 13.28 -13.18 14.85
CA PRO A 116 14.30 -12.16 14.68
C PRO A 116 13.78 -10.82 14.17
N THR A 117 14.46 -9.75 14.57
CA THR A 117 14.23 -8.37 14.11
C THR A 117 15.52 -7.84 13.51
N THR A 118 15.60 -7.79 12.18
CA THR A 118 16.92 -7.70 11.52
C THR A 118 17.19 -6.38 10.84
N GLY A 119 16.21 -5.47 10.80
CA GLY A 119 16.31 -4.27 9.95
C GLY A 119 16.46 -4.62 8.47
N SER A 120 16.01 -5.83 8.09
CA SER A 120 16.25 -6.49 6.80
C SER A 120 17.73 -6.65 6.42
N SER A 121 18.63 -6.68 7.40
CA SER A 121 20.06 -6.89 7.17
C SER A 121 20.52 -8.32 7.46
N VAL A 122 21.50 -8.81 6.70
CA VAL A 122 22.20 -10.07 6.96
C VAL A 122 23.01 -10.04 8.26
N ALA A 123 23.45 -8.86 8.72
CA ALA A 123 24.19 -8.73 9.97
C ALA A 123 23.39 -9.24 11.17
N LEU A 124 22.07 -9.03 11.13
CA LEU A 124 21.14 -9.32 12.22
C LEU A 124 20.17 -10.46 11.87
N ALA A 125 20.49 -11.29 10.87
CA ALA A 125 19.60 -12.33 10.35
C ALA A 125 19.01 -13.26 11.43
N ASP A 126 19.79 -13.51 12.47
CA ASP A 126 19.49 -14.37 13.63
C ASP A 126 19.27 -13.58 14.94
N PHE A 127 19.22 -12.24 14.90
CA PHE A 127 19.09 -11.43 16.12
C PHE A 127 17.65 -11.48 16.64
N VAL A 128 17.44 -12.19 17.76
CA VAL A 128 16.17 -12.23 18.50
C VAL A 128 16.27 -11.29 19.70
N PRO A 129 15.54 -10.16 19.70
CA PRO A 129 15.51 -9.21 20.82
C PRO A 129 15.04 -9.84 22.13
N ASN A 130 15.59 -9.35 23.24
CA ASN A 130 15.21 -9.78 24.60
C ASN A 130 13.87 -9.20 25.13
N ALA A 131 13.26 -8.25 24.41
CA ALA A 131 11.98 -7.63 24.73
C ALA A 131 11.26 -7.21 23.44
N ALA A 132 9.93 -7.25 23.43
CA ALA A 132 9.12 -6.88 22.28
C ALA A 132 8.95 -5.36 22.16
N ALA A 133 8.59 -4.89 20.97
CA ALA A 133 8.20 -3.50 20.79
C ALA A 133 6.86 -3.22 21.50
N THR A 134 6.71 -2.07 22.14
CA THR A 134 5.48 -1.71 22.86
C THR A 134 4.24 -1.81 21.97
N GLN A 135 4.35 -1.41 20.70
CA GLN A 135 3.23 -1.52 19.76
C GLN A 135 2.89 -2.99 19.41
N VAL A 136 3.88 -3.89 19.35
CA VAL A 136 3.65 -5.32 19.14
C VAL A 136 2.94 -5.92 20.36
N GLU A 137 3.38 -5.58 21.58
CA GLU A 137 2.71 -6.02 22.81
C GLU A 137 1.25 -5.56 22.86
N LYS A 138 0.98 -4.30 22.49
CA LYS A 138 -0.38 -3.75 22.41
C LYS A 138 -1.24 -4.49 21.37
N LEU A 139 -0.70 -4.80 20.19
CA LEU A 139 -1.40 -5.59 19.17
C LEU A 139 -1.74 -7.00 19.67
N VAL A 140 -0.78 -7.70 20.27
CA VAL A 140 -0.99 -9.04 20.83
C VAL A 140 -2.01 -9.00 21.99
N ALA A 141 -1.94 -7.98 22.84
CA ALA A 141 -2.91 -7.77 23.92
C ALA A 141 -4.33 -7.55 23.37
N ALA A 142 -4.48 -6.81 22.26
CA ALA A 142 -5.74 -6.63 21.54
C ALA A 142 -6.24 -7.90 20.81
N GLY A 143 -5.46 -8.98 20.84
CA GLY A 143 -5.79 -10.27 20.25
C GLY A 143 -5.42 -10.40 18.77
N ALA A 144 -4.56 -9.54 18.24
CA ALA A 144 -4.06 -9.70 16.87
C ALA A 144 -3.13 -10.92 16.75
N VAL A 145 -3.14 -11.56 15.58
CA VAL A 145 -2.16 -12.61 15.22
C VAL A 145 -1.04 -11.94 14.43
N VAL A 146 0.16 -11.82 15.00
CA VAL A 146 1.33 -11.34 14.23
C VAL A 146 1.71 -12.43 13.22
N LEU A 147 1.30 -12.23 11.96
CA LEU A 147 1.40 -13.23 10.90
C LEU A 147 2.82 -13.35 10.36
N ALA A 148 3.49 -12.22 10.14
CA ALA A 148 4.79 -12.18 9.47
C ALA A 148 5.54 -10.87 9.71
N LYS A 149 6.86 -10.93 9.52
CA LYS A 149 7.75 -9.76 9.45
C LYS A 149 7.86 -9.28 8.00
N THR A 150 7.59 -8.01 7.73
CA THR A 150 7.69 -7.42 6.39
C THR A 150 9.05 -6.78 6.14
N SER A 151 9.52 -6.89 4.90
CA SER A 151 10.80 -6.35 4.43
C SER A 151 10.81 -4.83 4.46
N LEU A 152 12.00 -4.25 4.60
CA LEU A 152 12.21 -2.80 4.53
C LEU A 152 13.44 -2.45 3.68
N HIS A 153 13.54 -1.18 3.28
CA HIS A 153 14.84 -0.67 2.85
C HIS A 153 15.80 -0.76 4.04
N GLU A 154 16.97 -1.35 3.83
CA GLU A 154 17.85 -1.78 4.92
C GLU A 154 18.12 -0.66 5.93
N TYR A 155 17.94 -0.97 7.23
CA TYR A 155 18.05 -0.01 8.35
C TYR A 155 17.20 1.25 8.21
N ALA A 156 16.09 1.16 7.48
CA ALA A 156 15.15 2.24 7.20
C ALA A 156 15.72 3.45 6.41
N TYR A 157 16.89 3.31 5.79
CA TYR A 157 17.63 4.46 5.23
C TYR A 157 17.16 5.00 3.88
N GLY A 158 16.27 4.30 3.19
CA GLY A 158 15.92 4.63 1.81
C GLY A 158 14.48 4.31 1.44
N ILE A 159 14.09 4.76 0.24
CA ILE A 159 12.70 4.76 -0.21
C ILE A 159 12.43 3.81 -1.39
N THR A 160 13.33 2.87 -1.66
CA THR A 160 13.17 1.88 -2.75
C THR A 160 12.99 0.45 -2.28
N SER A 161 13.14 0.19 -0.96
CA SER A 161 13.00 -1.13 -0.32
C SER A 161 13.84 -2.25 -0.95
N VAL A 162 15.16 -2.05 -0.93
CA VAL A 162 16.18 -3.07 -1.23
C VAL A 162 17.05 -3.28 0.00
N ASN A 163 17.48 -4.52 0.24
CA ASN A 163 18.30 -4.88 1.39
C ASN A 163 19.12 -6.15 1.16
N SER A 164 20.04 -6.44 2.08
CA SER A 164 20.96 -7.57 1.96
C SER A 164 20.31 -8.92 2.29
N LEU A 165 19.29 -8.95 3.15
CA LEU A 165 18.72 -10.21 3.64
C LEU A 165 17.77 -10.88 2.65
N THR A 166 16.87 -10.08 2.07
CA THR A 166 15.81 -10.56 1.16
C THR A 166 16.00 -10.07 -0.26
N GLY A 167 16.75 -8.98 -0.48
CA GLY A 167 16.90 -8.37 -1.79
C GLY A 167 15.86 -7.27 -2.03
N GLN A 168 15.34 -7.19 -3.26
CA GLN A 168 14.42 -6.13 -3.70
C GLN A 168 12.96 -6.55 -3.47
N THR A 169 12.20 -5.72 -2.75
CA THR A 169 10.73 -5.79 -2.71
C THR A 169 10.13 -5.15 -3.97
N ARG A 170 9.01 -5.66 -4.49
CA ARG A 170 8.37 -5.18 -5.73
C ARG A 170 7.00 -4.57 -5.46
N ASN A 171 6.61 -3.61 -6.29
CA ASN A 171 5.30 -2.97 -6.24
C ASN A 171 4.21 -3.88 -6.86
N PRO A 172 3.08 -4.16 -6.18
CA PRO A 172 2.03 -5.03 -6.71
C PRO A 172 1.17 -4.40 -7.82
N TYR A 173 1.31 -3.09 -8.11
CA TYR A 173 0.69 -2.46 -9.29
C TYR A 173 1.54 -2.62 -10.55
N ASP A 174 2.86 -2.71 -10.39
CA ASP A 174 3.83 -3.04 -11.43
C ASP A 174 5.08 -3.63 -10.78
N TYR A 175 5.22 -4.96 -10.83
CA TYR A 175 6.32 -5.66 -10.13
C TYR A 175 7.72 -5.30 -10.66
N ARG A 176 7.81 -4.55 -11.75
CA ARG A 176 9.08 -4.03 -12.29
C ARG A 176 9.53 -2.75 -11.57
N ARG A 177 8.70 -2.20 -10.68
CA ARG A 177 8.91 -0.91 -10.00
C ARG A 177 9.08 -1.05 -8.50
N VAL A 178 9.65 -0.01 -7.90
CA VAL A 178 9.85 0.07 -6.45
C VAL A 178 8.51 0.28 -5.71
N PRO A 179 8.33 -0.31 -4.52
CA PRO A 179 7.10 -0.16 -3.72
C PRO A 179 7.15 1.08 -2.80
N GLY A 180 8.13 1.95 -2.98
CA GLY A 180 8.43 3.02 -2.02
C GLY A 180 9.25 2.46 -0.86
N GLY A 181 9.41 3.25 0.21
CA GLY A 181 10.12 2.79 1.39
C GLY A 181 10.26 3.85 2.47
N SER A 182 10.84 3.51 3.61
CA SER A 182 11.45 2.20 3.89
C SER A 182 10.46 1.09 4.21
N SER A 183 9.20 1.37 4.56
CA SER A 183 8.19 0.33 4.83
C SER A 183 7.57 -0.27 3.55
N GLY A 184 8.35 -0.42 2.47
CA GLY A 184 7.83 -0.88 1.19
C GLY A 184 7.37 -2.33 1.19
N GLY A 185 7.98 -3.21 2.02
CA GLY A 185 7.45 -4.56 2.25
C GLY A 185 6.07 -4.52 2.90
N THR A 186 5.87 -3.69 3.92
CA THR A 186 4.54 -3.50 4.52
C THR A 186 3.53 -2.98 3.49
N GLY A 187 3.89 -1.94 2.73
CA GLY A 187 3.01 -1.37 1.71
C GLY A 187 2.62 -2.38 0.62
N ALA A 188 3.59 -3.08 0.04
CA ALA A 188 3.34 -4.09 -0.98
C ALA A 188 2.47 -5.25 -0.45
N ALA A 189 2.77 -5.73 0.76
CA ALA A 189 2.05 -6.85 1.36
C ALA A 189 0.60 -6.52 1.69
N VAL A 190 0.33 -5.34 2.28
CA VAL A 190 -1.05 -4.91 2.61
C VAL A 190 -1.86 -4.66 1.34
N ALA A 191 -1.27 -4.00 0.33
CA ALA A 191 -1.95 -3.75 -0.94
C ALA A 191 -2.28 -5.04 -1.69
N ALA A 192 -1.43 -6.06 -1.59
CA ALA A 192 -1.66 -7.38 -2.15
C ALA A 192 -2.52 -8.32 -1.28
N SER A 193 -3.14 -7.82 -0.21
CA SER A 193 -3.94 -8.61 0.72
C SER A 193 -3.17 -9.83 1.27
N LEU A 194 -1.91 -9.64 1.69
CA LEU A 194 -1.08 -10.65 2.36
C LEU A 194 -1.20 -10.61 3.89
N GLY A 195 -1.95 -9.63 4.40
CA GLY A 195 -2.38 -9.48 5.78
C GLY A 195 -3.50 -8.43 5.84
N ALA A 196 -4.25 -8.39 6.94
CA ALA A 196 -5.37 -7.47 7.07
C ALA A 196 -4.89 -6.01 7.06
N VAL A 197 -3.84 -5.74 7.82
CA VAL A 197 -3.17 -4.43 8.00
C VAL A 197 -1.70 -4.68 8.29
N GLY A 198 -0.88 -3.62 8.24
CA GLY A 198 0.54 -3.76 8.55
C GLY A 198 1.11 -2.55 9.28
N MET A 199 2.10 -2.81 10.15
CA MET A 199 2.84 -1.75 10.84
C MET A 199 4.05 -1.32 10.02
N GLY A 200 4.29 -0.01 9.95
CA GLY A 200 5.47 0.62 9.35
C GLY A 200 6.11 1.63 10.30
N SER A 201 7.26 2.16 9.92
CA SER A 201 7.92 3.25 10.67
C SER A 201 8.26 4.39 9.73
N ASP A 202 8.29 5.63 10.25
CA ASP A 202 8.51 6.84 9.48
C ASP A 202 9.52 7.76 10.18
N THR A 203 10.69 7.92 9.58
CA THR A 203 11.68 8.95 9.94
C THR A 203 11.54 10.16 9.01
N CYS A 204 11.43 9.88 7.71
CA CYS A 204 11.10 10.83 6.66
C CYS A 204 10.43 10.09 5.50
N GLY A 205 9.10 9.95 5.57
CA GLY A 205 8.24 9.44 4.49
C GLY A 205 8.06 7.93 4.48
N SER A 206 8.65 7.21 5.43
CA SER A 206 8.69 5.75 5.38
C SER A 206 7.37 5.02 5.70
N ILE A 207 6.31 5.70 6.14
CA ILE A 207 4.93 5.20 6.13
C ILE A 207 4.18 5.76 4.90
N ARG A 208 4.37 7.06 4.64
CA ARG A 208 3.59 7.84 3.68
C ARG A 208 3.92 7.49 2.22
N ILE A 209 5.21 7.37 1.87
CA ILE A 209 5.65 7.03 0.50
C ILE A 209 5.20 5.61 0.11
N PRO A 210 5.40 4.55 0.92
CA PRO A 210 4.81 3.25 0.62
C PRO A 210 3.29 3.29 0.52
N SER A 211 2.60 4.11 1.30
CA SER A 211 1.14 4.23 1.20
C SER A 211 0.72 4.82 -0.14
N ALA A 212 1.35 5.93 -0.56
CA ALA A 212 1.12 6.57 -1.84
C ALA A 212 1.41 5.62 -3.02
N PHE A 213 2.51 4.87 -2.99
CA PHE A 213 2.92 3.99 -4.09
C PHE A 213 2.15 2.68 -4.19
N ASN A 214 1.46 2.28 -3.13
CA ASN A 214 0.70 1.03 -3.08
C ASN A 214 -0.81 1.26 -2.87
N ASN A 215 -1.31 2.48 -3.11
CA ASN A 215 -2.74 2.84 -3.03
C ASN A 215 -3.37 2.45 -1.68
N LEU A 216 -2.68 2.82 -0.60
CA LEU A 216 -3.07 2.61 0.79
C LEU A 216 -3.23 3.95 1.49
N VAL A 217 -3.87 3.91 2.66
CA VAL A 217 -3.83 5.00 3.63
C VAL A 217 -2.72 4.72 4.65
N GLY A 218 -2.04 5.78 5.09
CA GLY A 218 -0.98 5.67 6.09
C GLY A 218 -0.79 6.95 6.86
N LEU A 219 -0.83 6.85 8.19
CA LEU A 219 -0.64 7.96 9.11
C LEU A 219 0.78 7.91 9.68
N ARG A 220 1.53 9.00 9.47
CA ARG A 220 2.65 9.38 10.34
C ARG A 220 2.06 10.12 11.53
N PRO A 221 1.94 9.52 12.72
CA PRO A 221 1.35 10.24 13.84
C PRO A 221 2.30 11.31 14.37
N SER A 222 1.75 12.24 15.15
CA SER A 222 2.49 13.26 15.88
C SER A 222 3.64 12.61 16.65
N LYS A 223 4.80 13.28 16.67
CA LYS A 223 5.94 12.76 17.44
C LYS A 223 5.54 12.65 18.92
N GLY A 224 5.57 11.42 19.44
CA GLY A 224 5.19 11.10 20.81
C GLY A 224 3.75 10.62 21.00
N ALA A 225 2.91 10.62 19.96
CA ALA A 225 1.55 10.07 20.08
C ALA A 225 1.51 8.54 20.22
N SER A 226 2.54 7.85 19.70
CA SER A 226 2.72 6.41 19.82
C SER A 226 4.18 6.08 20.13
N SER A 227 4.40 5.03 20.92
CA SER A 227 5.74 4.62 21.37
C SER A 227 6.58 4.06 20.23
N ILE A 228 7.86 4.41 20.20
CA ILE A 228 8.88 3.78 19.35
C ILE A 228 9.79 2.81 20.14
N TYR A 229 9.48 2.49 21.39
CA TYR A 229 10.25 1.52 22.17
C TYR A 229 10.25 0.14 21.49
N GLY A 230 11.44 -0.43 21.32
CA GLY A 230 11.66 -1.69 20.61
C GLY A 230 11.46 -1.61 19.10
N VAL A 231 11.40 -0.40 18.52
CA VAL A 231 11.53 -0.21 17.07
C VAL A 231 12.99 0.15 16.77
N MET A 232 13.67 -0.61 15.93
CA MET A 232 15.05 -0.33 15.52
C MET A 232 15.12 1.08 14.89
N PRO A 233 15.96 1.96 15.44
CA PRO A 233 15.91 3.39 15.13
C PRO A 233 16.65 3.72 13.83
N LEU A 234 16.22 4.83 13.23
CA LEU A 234 17.05 5.64 12.34
C LEU A 234 17.43 6.98 13.00
N SER A 235 16.49 7.58 13.75
CA SER A 235 16.66 8.83 14.47
C SER A 235 15.58 8.93 15.53
N HIS A 236 15.92 8.76 16.80
CA HIS A 236 14.93 8.80 17.90
C HIS A 236 14.12 10.11 17.94
N THR A 237 14.67 11.22 17.46
CA THR A 237 13.96 12.51 17.39
C THR A 237 12.91 12.57 16.28
N GLN A 238 13.17 11.95 15.13
CA GLN A 238 12.27 11.97 13.97
C GLN A 238 11.34 10.77 13.88
N ASP A 239 11.77 9.63 14.42
CA ASP A 239 11.10 8.35 14.28
C ASP A 239 9.71 8.37 14.90
N THR A 240 8.79 7.79 14.15
CA THR A 240 7.46 7.40 14.61
C THR A 240 7.09 6.05 14.03
N ALA A 241 6.06 5.43 14.60
CA ALA A 241 5.57 4.12 14.22
C ALA A 241 4.06 4.16 14.08
N GLY A 242 3.54 3.57 13.01
CA GLY A 242 2.13 3.66 12.65
C GLY A 242 1.70 2.64 11.58
N PRO A 243 0.38 2.44 11.43
CA PRO A 243 -0.15 1.47 10.48
C PRO A 243 -0.19 1.96 9.04
N LEU A 244 -0.28 1.00 8.12
CA LEU A 244 -0.69 1.15 6.73
C LEU A 244 -1.89 0.21 6.52
N ALA A 245 -2.95 0.72 5.89
CA ALA A 245 -4.21 0.00 5.71
C ALA A 245 -4.84 0.29 4.33
N ARG A 246 -5.77 -0.58 3.89
CA ARG A 246 -6.51 -0.39 2.63
C ARG A 246 -7.63 0.65 2.73
N ASN A 247 -8.06 0.97 3.95
CA ASN A 247 -9.10 1.95 4.25
C ASN A 247 -8.85 2.60 5.63
N ILE A 248 -9.54 3.71 5.90
CA ILE A 248 -9.36 4.49 7.15
C ILE A 248 -9.96 3.81 8.38
N ASP A 249 -11.06 3.04 8.26
CA ASP A 249 -11.62 2.32 9.42
C ASP A 249 -10.61 1.31 9.99
N ASP A 250 -9.95 0.55 9.12
CA ASP A 250 -8.90 -0.39 9.49
C ASP A 250 -7.68 0.33 10.09
N LEU A 251 -7.31 1.49 9.53
CA LEU A 251 -6.23 2.32 10.08
C LEU A 251 -6.57 2.79 11.50
N ALA A 252 -7.80 3.27 11.70
CA ALA A 252 -8.30 3.77 12.98
C ALA A 252 -8.35 2.68 14.05
N ILE A 253 -8.82 1.48 13.71
CA ILE A 253 -8.84 0.31 14.60
C ILE A 253 -7.44 0.02 15.15
N VAL A 254 -6.42 0.08 14.30
CA VAL A 254 -5.04 -0.19 14.72
C VAL A 254 -4.48 0.95 15.55
N LEU A 255 -4.72 2.20 15.15
CA LEU A 255 -4.27 3.39 15.89
C LEU A 255 -4.85 3.43 17.32
N ASP A 256 -6.11 3.05 17.51
CA ASP A 256 -6.73 2.92 18.83
C ASP A 256 -6.06 1.85 19.69
N ALA A 257 -5.52 0.80 19.08
CA ALA A 257 -4.80 -0.24 19.81
C ALA A 257 -3.39 0.18 20.24
N VAL A 258 -2.66 0.93 19.40
CA VAL A 258 -1.20 1.14 19.58
C VAL A 258 -0.82 2.50 20.18
N SER A 259 -1.68 3.50 20.08
CA SER A 259 -1.38 4.88 20.52
C SER A 259 -1.37 5.02 22.05
N GLY A 260 -0.77 6.10 22.54
CA GLY A 260 -0.76 6.48 23.95
C GLY A 260 0.58 6.25 24.67
N TYR A 261 0.61 6.72 25.92
CA TYR A 261 1.79 6.81 26.78
C TYR A 261 2.52 5.47 26.99
N ASP A 262 3.85 5.54 27.03
CA ASP A 262 4.78 4.46 27.35
C ASP A 262 5.94 4.98 28.20
N ALA A 263 6.16 4.39 29.36
CA ALA A 263 7.25 4.80 30.25
C ALA A 263 8.65 4.54 29.70
N ASN A 264 8.78 3.64 28.70
CA ASN A 264 10.04 3.34 28.07
C ASN A 264 10.37 4.26 26.89
N ASP A 265 9.45 5.13 26.47
CA ASP A 265 9.67 6.13 25.42
C ASP A 265 9.40 7.55 25.94
N PRO A 266 10.46 8.32 26.25
CA PRO A 266 10.33 9.70 26.74
C PRO A 266 9.53 10.62 25.82
N ALA A 267 9.47 10.36 24.51
CA ALA A 267 8.69 11.20 23.59
C ALA A 267 7.18 11.11 23.88
N THR A 268 6.72 9.98 24.42
CA THR A 268 5.30 9.78 24.75
C THR A 268 4.83 10.53 26.00
N GLU A 269 5.74 11.22 26.70
CA GLU A 269 5.36 12.19 27.73
C GLU A 269 4.37 13.24 27.21
N ALA A 270 4.45 13.56 25.91
CA ALA A 270 3.53 14.48 25.24
C ALA A 270 2.06 14.09 25.36
N VAL A 271 1.76 12.81 25.56
CA VAL A 271 0.39 12.29 25.72
C VAL A 271 0.11 11.72 27.11
N ARG A 272 1.02 11.93 28.08
CA ARG A 272 0.80 11.45 29.45
C ARG A 272 -0.39 12.16 30.08
N GLY A 273 -1.35 11.39 30.58
CA GLY A 273 -2.54 11.92 31.26
C GLY A 273 -3.62 12.44 30.31
N MET A 274 -3.40 12.39 28.99
CA MET A 274 -4.48 12.58 28.02
C MET A 274 -5.46 11.39 28.06
N PRO A 275 -6.73 11.58 27.71
CA PRO A 275 -7.66 10.48 27.51
C PRO A 275 -7.13 9.47 26.46
N PRO A 276 -7.52 8.19 26.54
CA PRO A 276 -7.26 7.24 25.47
C PRO A 276 -7.78 7.77 24.13
N THR A 277 -7.03 7.50 23.07
CA THR A 277 -7.42 7.86 21.70
C THR A 277 -8.69 7.12 21.30
N ARG A 278 -9.49 7.74 20.42
CA ARG A 278 -10.75 7.23 19.89
C ARG A 278 -10.86 7.52 18.40
N PHE A 279 -9.81 7.18 17.65
CA PHE A 279 -9.72 7.36 16.21
C PHE A 279 -10.96 6.83 15.51
N ARG A 280 -11.39 5.60 15.84
CA ARG A 280 -12.52 4.97 15.15
C ARG A 280 -13.86 5.63 15.47
N GLU A 281 -14.10 6.00 16.74
CA GLU A 281 -15.33 6.67 17.17
C GLU A 281 -15.49 8.02 16.46
N ARG A 282 -14.38 8.72 16.20
CA ARG A 282 -14.34 10.07 15.66
C ARG A 282 -14.43 10.19 14.15
N LEU A 283 -14.32 9.09 13.40
CA LEU A 283 -14.30 9.12 11.93
C LEU A 283 -15.51 9.86 11.32
N GLY A 284 -16.68 9.76 11.95
CA GLY A 284 -17.92 10.41 11.49
C GLY A 284 -18.17 11.82 12.04
N GLU A 285 -17.24 12.42 12.78
CA GLU A 285 -17.44 13.72 13.44
C GLU A 285 -17.18 14.92 12.53
N VAL A 286 -16.52 14.72 11.38
CA VAL A 286 -16.11 15.80 10.47
C VAL A 286 -16.91 15.74 9.17
N SER A 287 -17.46 16.89 8.76
CA SER A 287 -17.96 17.14 7.41
C SER A 287 -16.89 17.88 6.59
N LEU A 288 -16.84 17.65 5.28
CA LEU A 288 -15.99 18.41 4.37
C LEU A 288 -16.48 19.86 4.18
N GLU A 289 -17.78 20.10 4.28
CA GLU A 289 -18.36 21.42 4.06
C GLU A 289 -17.81 22.44 5.06
N GLY A 290 -17.22 23.53 4.55
CA GLY A 290 -16.69 24.62 5.34
C GLY A 290 -15.26 24.43 5.84
N LEU A 291 -14.61 23.28 5.56
CA LEU A 291 -13.20 23.11 5.87
C LEU A 291 -12.32 24.00 4.98
N ARG A 292 -11.11 24.33 5.46
CA ARG A 292 -10.14 25.19 4.76
C ARG A 292 -8.81 24.49 4.61
N PHE A 293 -8.38 24.22 3.38
CA PHE A 293 -7.11 23.55 3.08
C PHE A 293 -6.09 24.53 2.50
N GLY A 294 -4.87 24.53 3.03
CA GLY A 294 -3.74 25.30 2.51
C GLY A 294 -2.94 24.48 1.51
N LYS A 295 -2.98 24.83 0.22
CA LYS A 295 -2.20 24.20 -0.86
C LYS A 295 -0.79 24.79 -0.93
N LEU A 296 0.24 23.96 -0.74
CA LEU A 296 1.65 24.38 -0.88
C LEU A 296 2.08 24.40 -2.35
N ASP A 297 1.86 25.50 -3.06
CA ASP A 297 2.09 25.57 -4.52
C ASP A 297 3.51 25.18 -4.94
N GLY A 298 4.55 25.60 -4.21
CA GLY A 298 5.93 25.22 -4.52
C GLY A 298 6.20 23.71 -4.46
N TYR A 299 5.36 22.91 -3.80
CA TYR A 299 5.43 21.44 -3.83
C TYR A 299 4.71 20.85 -5.05
N PHE A 300 3.60 21.46 -5.49
CA PHE A 300 2.91 21.07 -6.72
C PHE A 300 3.74 21.39 -7.97
N GLU A 301 4.38 22.56 -8.00
CA GLU A 301 5.25 22.98 -9.12
C GLU A 301 6.42 22.02 -9.36
N ARG A 302 6.95 21.42 -8.29
CA ARG A 302 8.04 20.42 -8.35
C ARG A 302 7.58 19.00 -8.68
N ALA A 303 6.29 18.69 -8.53
CA ALA A 303 5.74 17.39 -8.88
C ALA A 303 5.65 17.23 -10.41
N ASP A 304 5.80 16.01 -10.91
CA ASP A 304 5.57 15.71 -12.31
C ASP A 304 4.08 15.84 -12.69
N GLY A 305 3.78 15.97 -13.99
CA GLY A 305 2.40 16.12 -14.45
C GLY A 305 1.50 14.93 -14.09
N ALA A 306 2.06 13.72 -14.05
CA ALA A 306 1.34 12.49 -13.74
C ALA A 306 0.90 12.42 -12.26
N THR A 307 1.64 13.07 -11.36
CA THR A 307 1.31 13.18 -9.94
C THR A 307 0.45 14.40 -9.67
N ARG A 308 0.85 15.56 -10.24
CA ARG A 308 0.21 16.84 -9.99
C ARG A 308 -1.25 16.85 -10.43
N GLY A 309 -1.52 16.46 -11.68
CA GLY A 309 -2.87 16.50 -12.23
C GLY A 309 -3.86 15.64 -11.44
N VAL A 310 -3.43 14.45 -11.02
CA VAL A 310 -4.28 13.54 -10.22
C VAL A 310 -4.66 14.14 -8.86
N ILE A 311 -3.76 14.89 -8.24
CA ILE A 311 -4.06 15.55 -6.95
C ILE A 311 -4.89 16.81 -7.17
N GLU A 312 -4.64 17.56 -8.25
CA GLU A 312 -5.48 18.71 -8.62
C GLU A 312 -6.93 18.27 -8.88
N ASP A 313 -7.17 17.15 -9.57
CA ASP A 313 -8.52 16.56 -9.74
C ASP A 313 -9.19 16.21 -8.39
N ALA A 314 -8.41 15.78 -7.39
CA ALA A 314 -8.92 15.50 -6.05
C ALA A 314 -9.23 16.78 -5.27
N LEU A 315 -8.44 17.84 -5.46
CA LEU A 315 -8.69 19.16 -4.87
C LEU A 315 -9.91 19.84 -5.49
N GLU A 316 -10.10 19.75 -6.81
CA GLU A 316 -11.30 20.25 -7.50
C GLU A 316 -12.56 19.56 -6.93
N TRP A 317 -12.51 18.25 -6.73
CA TRP A 317 -13.62 17.53 -6.09
C TRP A 317 -13.85 17.99 -4.64
N LEU A 318 -12.80 18.23 -3.85
CA LEU A 318 -12.92 18.76 -2.49
C LEU A 318 -13.60 20.14 -2.48
N GLU A 319 -13.27 21.01 -3.44
CA GLU A 319 -13.95 22.30 -3.61
C GLU A 319 -15.43 22.14 -3.94
N GLU A 320 -15.79 21.17 -4.79
CA GLU A 320 -17.19 20.82 -5.08
C GLU A 320 -17.95 20.33 -3.82
N GLN A 321 -17.25 19.71 -2.86
CA GLN A 321 -17.82 19.31 -1.56
C GLN A 321 -17.86 20.44 -0.52
N GLY A 322 -17.45 21.66 -0.89
CA GLY A 322 -17.50 22.84 -0.02
C GLY A 322 -16.25 23.07 0.82
N VAL A 323 -15.12 22.41 0.51
CA VAL A 323 -13.81 22.76 1.07
C VAL A 323 -13.29 24.02 0.39
N THR A 324 -12.79 24.98 1.15
CA THR A 324 -12.08 26.13 0.58
C THR A 324 -10.61 25.79 0.45
N VAL A 325 -10.08 25.73 -0.77
CA VAL A 325 -8.65 25.55 -1.01
C VAL A 325 -8.00 26.92 -1.22
N VAL A 326 -7.00 27.25 -0.41
CA VAL A 326 -6.24 28.50 -0.52
C VAL A 326 -4.77 28.21 -0.75
N SER A 327 -4.12 28.97 -1.63
CA SER A 327 -2.66 28.90 -1.80
C SER A 327 -1.97 29.43 -0.55
N VAL A 328 -0.98 28.69 -0.05
CA VAL A 328 -0.17 29.10 1.10
C VAL A 328 1.31 28.79 0.86
N GLU A 329 2.16 29.57 1.52
CA GLU A 329 3.60 29.35 1.59
C GLU A 329 4.03 29.30 3.05
N ILE A 330 5.00 28.44 3.36
CA ILE A 330 5.65 28.43 4.67
C ILE A 330 6.92 29.29 4.54
N PRO A 331 7.01 30.40 5.28
CA PRO A 331 8.19 31.28 5.22
C PRO A 331 9.48 30.52 5.50
N GLU A 332 10.51 30.76 4.68
CA GLU A 332 11.87 30.22 4.86
C GLU A 332 11.95 28.68 4.96
N VAL A 333 10.92 27.96 4.52
CA VAL A 333 10.79 26.50 4.72
C VAL A 333 11.98 25.70 4.18
N ALA A 334 12.59 26.14 3.07
CA ALA A 334 13.75 25.48 2.50
C ALA A 334 14.99 25.60 3.40
N ASP A 335 15.22 26.78 4.00
CA ASP A 335 16.32 27.01 4.94
C ASP A 335 16.11 26.21 6.22
N LEU A 336 14.91 26.34 6.81
CA LEU A 336 14.52 25.63 8.04
C LEU A 336 14.66 24.12 7.88
N ILE A 337 14.22 23.55 6.74
CA ILE A 337 14.41 22.12 6.44
C ILE A 337 15.90 21.75 6.36
N SER A 338 16.72 22.58 5.71
CA SER A 338 18.14 22.28 5.51
C SER A 338 18.95 22.22 6.82
N ARG A 339 18.52 22.96 7.85
CA ARG A 339 19.19 23.05 9.15
C ARG A 339 18.56 22.18 10.25
N SER A 340 17.42 21.51 10.00
CA SER A 340 16.67 20.76 11.03
C SER A 340 16.84 19.22 10.99
N GLY A 341 17.70 18.71 10.09
CA GLY A 341 17.95 17.29 9.93
C GLY A 341 18.85 16.73 11.04
N VAL A 342 18.42 15.65 11.70
CA VAL A 342 19.15 15.07 12.84
C VAL A 342 19.58 13.61 12.63
N ILE A 343 19.17 12.96 11.54
CA ILE A 343 19.53 11.55 11.23
C ILE A 343 21.04 11.32 11.29
N GLY A 344 21.84 12.22 10.69
CA GLY A 344 23.30 12.10 10.68
C GLY A 344 23.95 12.23 12.06
N HIS A 345 23.29 12.91 12.99
CA HIS A 345 23.75 13.10 14.37
C HIS A 345 23.37 11.94 15.29
N GLU A 346 22.31 11.20 14.95
CA GLU A 346 21.66 10.25 15.86
C GLU A 346 21.91 8.79 15.51
N PHE A 347 21.89 8.43 14.23
CA PHE A 347 21.79 7.03 13.78
C PHE A 347 22.83 6.10 14.42
N HIS A 348 24.11 6.49 14.40
CA HIS A 348 25.19 5.70 14.97
C HIS A 348 24.93 5.38 16.45
N SER A 349 24.73 6.42 17.26
CA SER A 349 24.52 6.26 18.70
C SER A 349 23.22 5.54 19.04
N ASP A 350 22.18 5.72 18.23
CA ASP A 350 20.88 5.10 18.44
C ASP A 350 20.88 3.62 18.08
N LEU A 351 21.53 3.23 16.98
CA LEU A 351 21.65 1.83 16.58
C LEU A 351 22.49 1.05 17.61
N ASP A 352 23.63 1.60 18.04
CA ASP A 352 24.50 0.94 19.01
C ASP A 352 23.79 0.76 20.36
N ARG A 353 23.13 1.81 20.85
CA ARG A 353 22.33 1.75 22.08
C ARG A 353 21.21 0.72 21.96
N TYR A 354 20.53 0.66 20.82
CA TYR A 354 19.48 -0.31 20.57
C TYR A 354 20.01 -1.75 20.61
N LEU A 355 21.14 -2.02 19.94
CA LEU A 355 21.74 -3.35 19.91
C LEU A 355 22.20 -3.80 21.30
N GLU A 356 22.81 -2.90 22.07
CA GLU A 356 23.18 -3.14 23.47
C GLU A 356 21.94 -3.43 24.33
N GLN A 357 20.94 -2.55 24.28
CA GLN A 357 19.73 -2.62 25.10
C GLN A 357 18.95 -3.92 24.87
N PHE A 358 18.84 -4.35 23.61
CA PHE A 358 18.04 -5.52 23.23
C PHE A 358 18.85 -6.83 23.10
N GLY A 359 20.13 -6.81 23.51
CA GLY A 359 20.91 -8.02 23.74
C GLY A 359 21.56 -8.62 22.50
N SER A 360 22.02 -7.80 21.56
CA SER A 360 22.80 -8.29 20.42
C SER A 360 24.19 -8.75 20.88
N GLU A 361 24.48 -10.04 20.74
CA GLU A 361 25.77 -10.63 21.14
C GLU A 361 26.79 -10.72 19.99
N ARG A 362 26.30 -10.84 18.75
CA ARG A 362 27.15 -11.11 17.56
C ARG A 362 27.61 -9.85 16.84
N ILE A 363 26.83 -8.78 16.95
CA ILE A 363 27.07 -7.47 16.33
C ILE A 363 26.93 -6.45 17.44
N ALA A 364 28.04 -5.84 17.87
CA ALA A 364 28.04 -4.90 18.97
C ALA A 364 27.47 -3.53 18.57
N GLY A 365 27.63 -3.15 17.29
CA GLY A 365 27.25 -1.83 16.81
C GLY A 365 27.47 -1.65 15.31
N LEU A 366 27.30 -0.41 14.85
CA LEU A 366 27.44 0.00 13.47
C LEU A 366 28.84 -0.29 12.91
N ALA A 367 29.89 -0.14 13.72
CA ALA A 367 31.26 -0.42 13.30
C ALA A 367 31.43 -1.86 12.80
N ASP A 368 30.92 -2.85 13.54
CA ASP A 368 30.97 -4.27 13.14
C ASP A 368 30.25 -4.51 11.81
N ILE A 369 29.06 -3.91 11.64
CA ILE A 369 28.26 -4.03 10.41
C ILE A 369 29.06 -3.52 9.21
N VAL A 370 29.70 -2.35 9.36
CA VAL A 370 30.44 -1.72 8.28
C VAL A 370 31.74 -2.45 7.98
N ASP A 371 32.51 -2.82 9.01
CA ASP A 371 33.83 -3.45 8.88
C ASP A 371 33.75 -4.87 8.30
N LEU A 372 32.69 -5.60 8.62
CA LEU A 372 32.44 -6.93 8.07
C LEU A 372 31.74 -6.88 6.70
N GLY A 373 31.28 -5.72 6.24
CA GLY A 373 30.58 -5.58 4.97
C GLY A 373 29.21 -6.25 4.94
N LEU A 374 28.52 -6.34 6.08
CA LEU A 374 27.27 -7.11 6.25
C LEU A 374 26.03 -6.27 5.92
N TYR A 375 26.02 -5.63 4.74
CA TYR A 375 24.93 -4.78 4.30
C TYR A 375 24.86 -4.70 2.77
N HIS A 376 23.74 -4.22 2.22
CA HIS A 376 23.56 -4.05 0.78
C HIS A 376 24.24 -2.76 0.31
N GLN A 377 24.83 -2.79 -0.89
CA GLN A 377 25.54 -1.64 -1.46
C GLN A 377 24.72 -0.34 -1.57
N ALA A 378 23.39 -0.45 -1.55
CA ALA A 378 22.49 0.71 -1.61
C ALA A 378 22.59 1.63 -0.39
N VAL A 379 23.07 1.12 0.75
CA VAL A 379 23.23 1.89 2.00
C VAL A 379 24.69 2.18 2.34
N THR A 380 25.66 1.80 1.49
CA THR A 380 27.10 2.01 1.76
C THR A 380 27.42 3.45 2.13
N GLY A 381 26.96 4.42 1.33
CA GLY A 381 27.29 5.82 1.55
C GLY A 381 26.72 6.36 2.87
N GLN A 382 25.56 5.88 3.30
CA GLN A 382 24.93 6.25 4.56
C GLN A 382 25.67 5.61 5.73
N LEU A 383 25.84 4.29 5.72
CA LEU A 383 26.47 3.57 6.82
C LEU A 383 27.94 3.95 7.01
N THR A 384 28.72 4.10 5.93
CA THR A 384 30.13 4.53 6.05
C THR A 384 30.25 5.96 6.60
N ARG A 385 29.34 6.87 6.24
CA ARG A 385 29.32 8.23 6.81
C ARG A 385 28.96 8.23 8.29
N SER A 386 28.05 7.35 8.70
CA SER A 386 27.62 7.26 10.09
C SER A 386 28.57 6.46 10.99
N ARG A 387 29.36 5.53 10.43
CA ARG A 387 30.26 4.63 11.17
C ARG A 387 31.12 5.34 12.22
N ASP A 388 31.78 6.43 11.82
CA ASP A 388 32.68 7.21 12.65
C ASP A 388 32.12 8.61 12.95
N ALA A 389 30.81 8.79 12.77
CA ALA A 389 30.17 10.07 13.04
C ALA A 389 30.20 10.32 14.55
N GLU A 390 31.00 11.30 14.97
CA GLU A 390 30.87 11.93 16.27
C GLU A 390 29.80 13.02 16.17
N ARG A 391 28.90 13.05 17.16
CA ARG A 391 27.86 14.06 17.20
C ARG A 391 28.47 15.40 17.59
N ASP A 392 28.49 16.33 16.65
CA ASP A 392 28.70 17.75 16.95
C ASP A 392 27.51 18.24 17.78
N GLU A 393 27.73 18.48 19.07
CA GLU A 393 26.68 18.84 20.00
C GLU A 393 26.14 20.26 19.74
N GLU A 394 26.97 21.20 19.30
CA GLU A 394 26.51 22.56 18.97
C GLU A 394 25.59 22.53 17.75
N ALA A 395 26.04 21.88 16.66
CA ALA A 395 25.23 21.72 15.46
C ALA A 395 23.96 20.89 15.72
N TYR A 396 24.04 19.88 16.58
CA TYR A 396 22.87 19.09 16.97
C TYR A 396 21.83 19.91 17.74
N GLN A 397 22.26 20.72 18.73
CA GLN A 397 21.35 21.59 19.47
C GLN A 397 20.77 22.70 18.59
N GLU A 398 21.54 23.25 17.64
CA GLU A 398 21.02 24.16 16.62
C GLU A 398 19.93 23.48 15.78
N ALA A 399 20.19 22.26 15.29
CA ALA A 399 19.22 21.52 14.51
C ALA A 399 17.93 21.24 15.30
N LEU A 400 18.04 20.89 16.59
CA LEU A 400 16.89 20.71 17.48
C LEU A 400 16.10 22.01 17.67
N ALA A 401 16.77 23.15 17.83
CA ALA A 401 16.10 24.45 17.93
C ALA A 401 15.37 24.80 16.63
N THR A 402 16.00 24.62 15.47
CA THR A 402 15.41 24.91 14.16
C THR A 402 14.21 24.02 13.83
N ARG A 403 14.13 22.80 14.38
CA ARG A 403 12.91 21.98 14.31
C ARG A 403 11.72 22.66 15.00
N GLY A 404 11.96 23.30 16.15
CA GLY A 404 10.97 24.11 16.86
C GLY A 404 10.55 25.35 16.06
N GLU A 405 11.50 26.03 15.42
CA GLU A 405 11.24 27.15 14.50
C GLU A 405 10.38 26.72 13.31
N LEU A 406 10.70 25.58 12.69
CA LEU A 406 9.92 25.01 11.59
C LEU A 406 8.48 24.68 12.01
N ARG A 407 8.30 24.04 13.18
CA ARG A 407 6.96 23.76 13.71
C ARG A 407 6.17 25.06 13.90
N THR A 408 6.77 26.05 14.53
CA THR A 408 6.15 27.37 14.77
C THR A 408 5.77 28.04 13.46
N ALA A 409 6.63 28.00 12.44
CA ALA A 409 6.35 28.56 11.13
C ALA A 409 5.16 27.89 10.44
N VAL A 410 5.05 26.56 10.54
CA VAL A 410 3.90 25.81 9.99
C VAL A 410 2.62 26.14 10.76
N GLU A 411 2.65 26.13 12.09
CA GLU A 411 1.50 26.46 12.94
C GLU A 411 1.00 27.89 12.69
N GLN A 412 1.90 28.85 12.47
CA GLN A 412 1.51 30.21 12.10
C GLN A 412 0.79 30.28 10.75
N VAL A 413 1.12 29.40 9.80
CA VAL A 413 0.40 29.29 8.52
C VAL A 413 -1.02 28.74 8.73
N PHE A 414 -1.19 27.76 9.61
CA PHE A 414 -2.52 27.28 10.04
C PHE A 414 -3.35 28.42 10.63
N GLU A 415 -2.79 29.14 11.61
CA GLU A 415 -3.49 30.23 12.30
C GLU A 415 -3.85 31.39 11.37
N ASN A 416 -2.89 31.88 10.57
CA ASN A 416 -3.07 33.06 9.72
C ASN A 416 -4.10 32.86 8.61
N ASN A 417 -4.33 31.61 8.20
CA ASN A 417 -5.22 31.28 7.09
C ASN A 417 -6.47 30.50 7.55
N GLU A 418 -6.61 30.27 8.86
CA GLU A 418 -7.68 29.50 9.49
C GLU A 418 -7.81 28.10 8.85
N LEU A 419 -6.70 27.36 8.75
CA LEU A 419 -6.67 26.08 8.05
C LEU A 419 -7.05 24.91 8.96
N ASP A 420 -7.70 23.91 8.36
CA ASP A 420 -7.94 22.60 8.95
C ASP A 420 -6.87 21.57 8.54
N ALA A 421 -6.28 21.77 7.36
CA ALA A 421 -5.19 20.93 6.86
C ALA A 421 -4.29 21.73 5.90
N ILE A 422 -3.03 21.33 5.79
CA ILE A 422 -2.15 21.72 4.69
C ILE A 422 -2.03 20.53 3.74
N VAL A 423 -2.16 20.78 2.43
CA VAL A 423 -2.20 19.74 1.39
C VAL A 423 -1.05 19.88 0.40
N TYR A 424 -0.41 18.75 0.09
CA TYR A 424 0.65 18.64 -0.92
C TYR A 424 0.83 17.20 -1.40
N PRO A 425 1.53 16.96 -2.53
CA PRO A 425 1.84 15.60 -2.97
C PRO A 425 2.66 14.85 -1.92
N THR A 426 2.27 13.62 -1.57
CA THR A 426 3.06 12.78 -0.64
C THR A 426 4.49 12.57 -1.16
N ILE A 427 4.62 12.41 -2.47
CA ILE A 427 5.87 12.31 -3.22
C ILE A 427 5.61 12.87 -4.62
N GLY A 428 6.59 13.57 -5.20
CA GLY A 428 6.38 14.36 -6.42
C GLY A 428 6.42 13.57 -7.73
N GLN A 429 6.77 12.28 -7.70
CA GLN A 429 6.91 11.45 -8.89
C GLN A 429 6.36 10.04 -8.65
N ILE A 430 5.89 9.43 -9.72
CA ILE A 430 5.47 8.03 -9.74
C ILE A 430 6.64 7.08 -9.39
N PRO A 431 6.35 5.83 -8.95
CA PRO A 431 7.40 4.87 -8.65
C PRO A 431 8.31 4.60 -9.85
N VAL A 432 9.62 4.71 -9.65
CA VAL A 432 10.63 4.40 -10.70
C VAL A 432 10.77 2.89 -10.92
N PHE A 433 11.43 2.50 -12.02
CA PHE A 433 11.78 1.09 -12.23
C PHE A 433 12.85 0.65 -11.23
N ILE A 434 12.84 -0.63 -10.90
CA ILE A 434 13.84 -1.22 -9.99
C ILE A 434 15.25 -0.98 -10.57
N GLY A 435 16.15 -0.47 -9.71
CA GLY A 435 17.53 -0.12 -10.07
C GLY A 435 17.71 1.37 -10.37
N GLU A 436 16.64 2.14 -10.54
CA GLU A 436 16.69 3.59 -10.68
C GLU A 436 16.63 4.30 -9.31
N SER A 437 17.14 5.53 -9.26
CA SER A 437 17.00 6.40 -8.09
C SER A 437 15.63 7.06 -8.07
N GLN A 438 14.91 6.95 -6.95
CA GLN A 438 13.60 7.59 -6.77
C GLN A 438 13.76 9.08 -6.39
N PRO A 439 13.29 10.05 -7.21
CA PRO A 439 13.33 11.47 -6.88
C PRO A 439 12.14 11.94 -6.01
N GLY A 440 12.26 13.19 -5.52
CA GLY A 440 11.17 14.05 -5.04
C GLY A 440 10.43 13.62 -3.77
N ASN A 441 11.16 13.23 -2.73
CA ASN A 441 10.56 13.06 -1.40
C ASN A 441 10.05 14.42 -0.85
N ASN A 442 8.81 14.44 -0.38
CA ASN A 442 8.20 15.61 0.28
C ASN A 442 8.07 15.39 1.80
N CYS A 443 9.00 14.62 2.37
CA CYS A 443 8.82 14.08 3.71
C CYS A 443 9.19 15.04 4.85
N SER A 444 10.03 16.05 4.56
CA SER A 444 10.76 16.81 5.56
C SER A 444 9.89 17.70 6.46
N ILE A 445 8.77 18.26 5.95
CA ILE A 445 7.92 19.14 6.77
C ILE A 445 7.41 18.37 8.00
N ALA A 446 6.63 17.30 7.79
CA ALA A 446 6.09 16.48 8.87
C ALA A 446 7.18 15.80 9.73
N ALA A 447 8.27 15.37 9.11
CA ALA A 447 9.38 14.72 9.80
C ALA A 447 10.12 15.66 10.76
N ASN A 448 10.34 16.91 10.32
CA ASN A 448 11.16 17.86 11.06
C ASN A 448 10.34 18.71 12.03
N SER A 449 9.09 19.02 11.71
CA SER A 449 8.18 19.66 12.65
C SER A 449 7.65 18.69 13.71
N GLY A 450 7.55 17.39 13.41
CA GLY A 450 6.92 16.40 14.30
C GLY A 450 5.39 16.44 14.30
N LEU A 451 4.80 17.14 13.34
CA LEU A 451 3.35 17.20 13.09
C LEU A 451 2.83 15.89 12.44
N PRO A 452 1.55 15.56 12.63
CA PRO A 452 0.94 14.39 12.02
C PRO A 452 0.66 14.62 10.54
N ALA A 453 0.90 13.58 9.73
CA ALA A 453 0.68 13.62 8.29
C ALA A 453 0.04 12.32 7.78
N LEU A 454 -1.04 12.45 7.03
CA LEU A 454 -1.83 11.37 6.48
C LEU A 454 -1.66 11.31 4.96
N SER A 455 -1.19 10.19 4.44
CA SER A 455 -1.21 9.92 2.99
C SER A 455 -2.50 9.21 2.63
N LEU A 456 -3.18 9.72 1.60
CA LEU A 456 -4.46 9.24 1.08
C LEU A 456 -4.36 8.94 -0.42
N PRO A 457 -5.00 7.87 -0.91
CA PRO A 457 -5.18 7.65 -2.34
C PRO A 457 -5.88 8.83 -3.03
N ALA A 458 -5.21 9.52 -3.95
CA ALA A 458 -5.79 10.58 -4.77
C ALA A 458 -6.31 10.05 -6.12
N GLY A 459 -5.69 8.99 -6.64
CA GLY A 459 -6.08 8.39 -7.91
C GLY A 459 -4.93 7.60 -8.54
N PHE A 460 -4.93 7.55 -9.87
CA PHE A 460 -3.95 6.80 -10.66
C PHE A 460 -3.40 7.66 -11.80
N SER A 461 -2.12 7.52 -12.09
CA SER A 461 -1.52 8.07 -13.31
C SER A 461 -2.07 7.38 -14.57
N ASP A 462 -1.81 7.97 -15.74
CA ASP A 462 -2.14 7.36 -17.05
C ASP A 462 -1.52 5.97 -17.25
N SER A 463 -0.39 5.71 -16.59
CA SER A 463 0.29 4.41 -16.60
C SER A 463 -0.33 3.38 -15.62
N GLY A 464 -1.38 3.76 -14.89
CA GLY A 464 -2.06 2.90 -13.92
C GLY A 464 -1.30 2.73 -12.61
N LEU A 465 -0.47 3.70 -12.22
CA LEU A 465 0.24 3.68 -10.96
C LEU A 465 -0.47 4.56 -9.92
N PRO A 466 -0.57 4.13 -8.65
CA PRO A 466 -1.18 4.92 -7.60
C PRO A 466 -0.48 6.27 -7.37
N VAL A 467 -1.28 7.29 -7.08
CA VAL A 467 -0.84 8.63 -6.65
C VAL A 467 -1.46 8.95 -5.29
N GLY A 468 -0.63 9.45 -4.37
CA GLY A 468 -1.03 9.82 -3.01
C GLY A 468 -0.99 11.33 -2.77
N MET A 469 -2.03 11.83 -2.10
CA MET A 469 -2.10 13.19 -1.55
C MET A 469 -1.80 13.14 -0.06
N GLU A 470 -1.00 14.08 0.45
CA GLU A 470 -0.71 14.22 1.86
C GLU A 470 -1.51 15.36 2.48
N LEU A 471 -2.14 15.08 3.61
CA LEU A 471 -2.75 16.07 4.50
C LEU A 471 -1.91 16.15 5.78
N LEU A 472 -1.46 17.35 6.11
CA LEU A 472 -0.77 17.69 7.36
C LEU A 472 -1.76 18.43 8.28
N ALA A 473 -1.70 18.19 9.59
CA ALA A 473 -2.51 18.89 10.59
C ALA A 473 -1.65 19.46 11.74
N GLY A 474 -2.31 20.12 12.70
CA GLY A 474 -1.67 20.62 13.92
C GLY A 474 -1.14 19.51 14.83
N PHE A 475 -0.27 19.86 15.77
CA PHE A 475 0.33 18.88 16.68
C PHE A 475 -0.75 18.24 17.57
N LEU A 476 -0.75 16.90 17.66
CA LEU A 476 -1.74 16.09 18.37
C LEU A 476 -3.18 16.21 17.83
N GLU A 477 -3.35 16.68 16.59
CA GLU A 477 -4.64 16.66 15.89
C GLU A 477 -4.86 15.38 15.05
N ASP A 478 -4.11 14.32 15.36
CA ASP A 478 -4.12 13.03 14.65
C ASP A 478 -5.54 12.48 14.42
N GLU A 479 -6.41 12.52 15.44
CA GLU A 479 -7.79 12.03 15.35
C GLU A 479 -8.64 12.86 14.39
N ARG A 480 -8.49 14.20 14.45
CA ARG A 480 -9.21 15.12 13.56
C ARG A 480 -8.72 14.94 12.13
N LEU A 481 -7.42 14.84 11.92
CA LEU A 481 -6.82 14.58 10.61
C LEU A 481 -7.35 13.28 10.01
N LEU A 482 -7.47 12.22 10.81
CA LEU A 482 -8.01 10.96 10.34
C LEU A 482 -9.51 11.05 9.99
N ALA A 483 -10.30 11.79 10.77
CA ALA A 483 -11.70 12.05 10.47
C ALA A 483 -11.90 12.87 9.19
N ILE A 484 -11.06 13.89 8.94
CA ILE A 484 -11.01 14.63 7.66
C ILE A 484 -10.71 13.65 6.51
N GLY A 485 -9.70 12.79 6.68
CA GLY A 485 -9.36 11.77 5.69
C GLY A 485 -10.51 10.82 5.42
N HIS A 486 -11.27 10.41 6.45
CA HIS A 486 -12.41 9.52 6.31
C HIS A 486 -13.55 10.15 5.50
N ALA A 487 -13.82 11.43 5.74
CA ALA A 487 -14.80 12.17 4.97
C ALA A 487 -14.40 12.26 3.49
N PHE A 488 -13.12 12.46 3.20
CA PHE A 488 -12.57 12.40 1.83
C PHE A 488 -12.70 10.98 1.22
N GLU A 489 -12.20 9.94 1.89
CA GLU A 489 -12.24 8.56 1.39
C GLU A 489 -13.67 8.08 1.10
N SER A 490 -14.62 8.45 1.96
CA SER A 490 -16.03 8.05 1.83
C SER A 490 -16.73 8.71 0.64
N GLY A 491 -16.41 9.99 0.35
CA GLY A 491 -16.98 10.72 -0.79
C GLY A 491 -16.22 10.51 -2.10
N TYR A 492 -14.93 10.15 -2.02
CA TYR A 492 -14.02 10.02 -3.15
C TYR A 492 -13.20 8.72 -3.05
N PRO A 493 -13.83 7.53 -3.16
CA PRO A 493 -13.12 6.27 -3.01
C PRO A 493 -12.17 6.02 -4.19
N ARG A 494 -10.86 5.94 -3.88
CA ARG A 494 -9.78 5.74 -4.87
C ARG A 494 -8.98 4.45 -4.66
N ARG A 495 -9.38 3.61 -3.71
CA ARG A 495 -8.82 2.27 -3.52
C ARG A 495 -9.17 1.38 -4.72
N GLN A 496 -8.17 0.77 -5.35
CA GLN A 496 -8.34 -0.31 -6.33
C GLN A 496 -7.30 -1.40 -6.06
N ALA A 497 -7.69 -2.66 -6.15
CA ALA A 497 -6.76 -3.77 -5.93
C ALA A 497 -5.64 -3.81 -6.99
N PRO A 498 -4.45 -4.35 -6.66
CA PRO A 498 -3.31 -4.37 -7.58
C PRO A 498 -3.50 -5.35 -8.75
N ALA A 499 -2.78 -5.09 -9.85
CA ALA A 499 -2.96 -5.82 -11.11
C ALA A 499 -2.33 -7.22 -11.17
N VAL A 500 -1.41 -7.56 -10.25
CA VAL A 500 -0.65 -8.84 -10.27
C VAL A 500 -0.89 -9.75 -9.08
N THR A 501 -1.87 -9.41 -8.23
CA THR A 501 -2.22 -10.21 -7.04
C THR A 501 -3.74 -10.41 -6.93
N PRO A 502 -4.38 -10.98 -7.96
CA PRO A 502 -5.83 -11.19 -7.98
C PRO A 502 -6.31 -12.07 -6.81
N GLU A 503 -7.62 -12.23 -6.70
CA GLU A 503 -8.18 -13.21 -5.78
C GLU A 503 -7.70 -14.63 -6.15
N LEU A 504 -7.51 -15.49 -5.15
CA LEU A 504 -7.19 -16.90 -5.38
C LEU A 504 -8.45 -17.65 -5.78
N VAL A 505 -8.34 -18.57 -6.74
CA VAL A 505 -9.39 -19.51 -7.12
C VAL A 505 -9.07 -20.86 -6.48
N ASP A 506 -9.94 -21.35 -5.60
CA ASP A 506 -9.74 -22.59 -4.84
C ASP A 506 -8.38 -22.68 -4.11
N GLY A 507 -7.90 -21.53 -3.61
CA GLY A 507 -6.62 -21.43 -2.89
C GLY A 507 -5.36 -21.38 -3.78
N ALA A 508 -5.53 -21.30 -5.11
CA ALA A 508 -4.44 -21.18 -6.07
C ALA A 508 -4.55 -19.87 -6.90
N PRO A 509 -3.46 -19.38 -7.50
CA PRO A 509 -3.53 -18.27 -8.44
C PRO A 509 -4.48 -18.59 -9.61
N PRO A 510 -5.18 -17.60 -10.20
CA PRO A 510 -6.00 -17.82 -11.38
C PRO A 510 -5.19 -18.47 -12.51
N PRO A 511 -5.78 -19.41 -13.27
CA PRO A 511 -5.10 -20.05 -14.37
C PRO A 511 -4.80 -19.06 -15.50
N LEU A 512 -3.84 -19.44 -16.34
CA LEU A 512 -3.57 -18.73 -17.58
C LEU A 512 -4.80 -18.83 -18.50
N GLN A 513 -5.27 -17.70 -19.00
CA GLN A 513 -6.33 -17.68 -20.00
C GLN A 513 -5.71 -17.82 -21.39
N THR A 514 -6.31 -18.62 -22.26
CA THR A 514 -5.81 -18.84 -23.63
C THR A 514 -6.93 -18.64 -24.63
N SER A 515 -6.60 -18.04 -25.77
CA SER A 515 -7.45 -17.95 -26.95
C SER A 515 -6.69 -18.60 -28.09
N ILE A 516 -7.18 -19.74 -28.58
CA ILE A 516 -6.64 -20.36 -29.80
C ILE A 516 -7.24 -19.64 -31.00
N LEU A 517 -6.36 -19.21 -31.90
CA LEU A 517 -6.70 -18.47 -33.10
C LEU A 517 -6.56 -19.39 -34.31
N GLN A 518 -7.64 -19.55 -35.04
CA GLN A 518 -7.64 -20.18 -36.35
C GLN A 518 -8.57 -19.39 -37.25
N VAL A 519 -7.98 -18.57 -38.11
CA VAL A 519 -8.70 -17.61 -38.92
C VAL A 519 -8.26 -17.74 -40.37
N ASP A 520 -9.21 -18.12 -41.22
CA ASP A 520 -9.04 -18.15 -42.67
C ASP A 520 -9.69 -16.90 -43.28
N GLY A 521 -8.88 -16.08 -43.96
CA GLY A 521 -9.33 -14.92 -44.71
C GLY A 521 -9.06 -15.08 -46.21
N GLU A 522 -9.45 -14.08 -47.00
CA GLU A 522 -9.21 -14.11 -48.44
C GLU A 522 -7.70 -14.04 -48.74
N GLY A 523 -7.09 -15.19 -49.05
CA GLY A 523 -5.69 -15.29 -49.43
C GLY A 523 -4.70 -15.49 -48.27
N PHE A 524 -5.18 -15.61 -47.03
CA PHE A 524 -4.35 -15.86 -45.85
C PHE A 524 -5.02 -16.80 -44.84
N SER A 525 -4.22 -17.48 -44.03
CA SER A 525 -4.60 -18.26 -42.85
C SER A 525 -3.69 -17.84 -41.69
N LEU A 526 -4.29 -17.27 -40.65
CA LEU A 526 -3.63 -16.89 -39.40
C LEU A 526 -3.97 -17.94 -38.34
N GLN A 527 -2.93 -18.55 -37.76
CA GLN A 527 -3.05 -19.55 -36.72
C GLN A 527 -2.15 -19.19 -35.54
N GLY A 528 -2.56 -19.53 -34.33
CA GLY A 528 -1.73 -19.25 -33.16
C GLY A 528 -2.51 -19.22 -31.88
N GLU A 529 -1.96 -18.56 -30.88
CA GLU A 529 -2.62 -18.35 -29.60
C GLU A 529 -2.25 -17.01 -28.99
N ILE A 530 -3.20 -16.46 -28.22
CA ILE A 530 -2.97 -15.37 -27.28
C ILE A 530 -3.19 -15.94 -25.89
N ARG A 531 -2.28 -15.64 -24.97
CA ARG A 531 -2.38 -16.04 -23.58
C ARG A 531 -2.37 -14.79 -22.68
N ILE A 532 -3.18 -14.80 -21.63
CA ILE A 532 -3.19 -13.76 -20.62
C ILE A 532 -2.85 -14.37 -19.26
N ASP A 533 -1.76 -13.89 -18.68
CA ASP A 533 -1.31 -14.19 -17.33
C ASP A 533 -1.73 -13.03 -16.41
N ALA A 534 -2.79 -13.24 -15.63
CA ALA A 534 -3.28 -12.26 -14.65
C ALA A 534 -2.32 -12.09 -13.47
N VAL A 535 -1.50 -13.11 -13.14
CA VAL A 535 -0.54 -13.08 -12.03
C VAL A 535 0.71 -12.30 -12.40
N LEU A 536 1.08 -12.26 -13.67
CA LEU A 536 2.18 -11.44 -14.18
C LEU A 536 1.70 -10.18 -14.91
N ASN A 537 0.39 -9.97 -15.06
CA ASN A 537 -0.18 -8.89 -15.86
C ASN A 537 0.46 -8.84 -17.27
N ARG A 538 0.58 -10.01 -17.92
CA ARG A 538 1.20 -10.15 -19.23
C ARG A 538 0.23 -10.71 -20.24
N LEU A 539 0.24 -10.10 -21.43
CA LEU A 539 -0.28 -10.70 -22.64
C LEU A 539 0.90 -11.35 -23.38
N GLU A 540 0.76 -12.60 -23.77
CA GLU A 540 1.71 -13.34 -24.60
C GLU A 540 1.01 -13.77 -25.88
N TYR A 541 1.73 -13.81 -26.99
CA TYR A 541 1.16 -14.27 -28.24
C TYR A 541 2.18 -15.03 -29.07
N GLU A 542 1.70 -16.02 -29.81
CA GLU A 542 2.45 -16.76 -30.81
C GLU A 542 1.56 -16.93 -32.03
N LEU A 543 1.95 -16.35 -33.15
CA LEU A 543 1.17 -16.31 -34.39
C LEU A 543 1.99 -16.85 -35.56
N ARG A 544 1.30 -17.53 -36.48
CA ARG A 544 1.81 -18.00 -37.75
C ARG A 544 0.86 -17.61 -38.86
N LEU A 545 1.42 -17.04 -39.90
CA LEU A 545 0.70 -16.63 -41.08
C LEU A 545 1.10 -17.54 -42.25
N SER A 546 0.11 -18.01 -42.99
CA SER A 546 0.29 -18.79 -44.21
C SER A 546 -0.65 -18.27 -45.29
N GLY A 547 -0.33 -18.50 -46.57
CA GLY A 547 -1.02 -17.83 -47.68
C GLY A 547 -0.30 -16.54 -48.11
N ALA A 548 -0.53 -16.12 -49.36
CA ALA A 548 0.35 -15.22 -50.10
C ALA A 548 0.56 -13.85 -49.43
N GLY A 549 1.75 -13.26 -49.65
CA GLY A 549 2.31 -12.05 -49.01
C GLY A 549 1.59 -10.72 -49.27
N ASP A 550 0.26 -10.72 -49.17
CA ASP A 550 -0.59 -9.54 -49.25
C ASP A 550 -0.98 -8.99 -47.86
N VAL A 551 -0.68 -9.71 -46.76
CA VAL A 551 -0.86 -9.20 -45.39
C VAL A 551 0.27 -8.24 -45.04
N SER A 552 -0.08 -7.03 -44.65
CA SER A 552 0.87 -5.97 -44.30
C SER A 552 1.06 -5.82 -42.79
N ALA A 553 0.04 -6.18 -41.99
CA ALA A 553 0.13 -6.14 -40.54
C ALA A 553 -0.94 -7.00 -39.87
N VAL A 554 -0.62 -7.52 -38.69
CA VAL A 554 -1.57 -8.06 -37.72
C VAL A 554 -1.43 -7.25 -36.44
N VAL A 555 -2.53 -6.72 -35.93
CA VAL A 555 -2.54 -5.89 -34.72
C VAL A 555 -3.60 -6.38 -33.73
N LEU A 556 -3.38 -6.08 -32.45
CA LEU A 556 -4.40 -6.18 -31.41
C LEU A 556 -5.12 -4.84 -31.26
N ALA A 557 -6.44 -4.86 -31.20
CA ALA A 557 -7.29 -3.73 -30.85
C ALA A 557 -8.09 -4.03 -29.56
N LEU A 558 -8.42 -3.00 -28.79
CA LEU A 558 -9.05 -3.14 -27.46
C LEU A 558 -10.58 -2.98 -27.47
N ASP A 559 -11.17 -2.71 -28.63
CA ASP A 559 -12.61 -2.45 -28.75
C ASP A 559 -13.11 -2.88 -30.14
N GLU A 560 -14.43 -2.88 -30.32
CA GLU A 560 -15.09 -3.19 -31.58
C GLU A 560 -14.92 -2.08 -32.62
N GLY A 561 -15.01 -2.45 -33.90
CA GLY A 561 -14.97 -1.50 -35.02
C GLY A 561 -13.60 -0.89 -35.30
N SER A 562 -13.56 0.40 -35.60
CA SER A 562 -12.36 1.13 -36.08
C SER A 562 -11.44 1.62 -34.96
N ALA A 563 -11.32 0.86 -33.87
CA ALA A 563 -10.48 1.21 -32.72
C ALA A 563 -8.99 1.32 -33.12
N PRO A 564 -8.18 2.21 -32.52
CA PRO A 564 -6.74 2.27 -32.77
C PRO A 564 -6.03 0.95 -32.50
N ALA A 565 -4.92 0.69 -33.19
CA ALA A 565 -4.05 -0.43 -32.88
C ALA A 565 -3.43 -0.22 -31.49
N ALA A 566 -3.62 -1.19 -30.60
CA ALA A 566 -3.05 -1.19 -29.26
C ALA A 566 -1.65 -1.81 -29.26
N LEU A 567 -1.48 -2.90 -30.02
CA LEU A 567 -0.21 -3.59 -30.20
C LEU A 567 -0.05 -4.00 -31.66
N ASN A 568 1.15 -3.84 -32.20
CA ASN A 568 1.52 -4.51 -33.45
C ASN A 568 2.02 -5.91 -33.11
N LEU A 569 1.30 -6.93 -33.57
CA LEU A 569 1.64 -8.33 -33.31
C LEU A 569 2.55 -8.90 -34.41
N MET A 570 2.37 -8.43 -35.64
CA MET A 570 3.11 -8.89 -36.82
C MET A 570 3.22 -7.76 -37.85
N GLY A 571 4.43 -7.51 -38.35
CA GLY A 571 4.70 -6.55 -39.43
C GLY A 571 4.65 -7.17 -40.83
N PRO A 572 5.00 -6.39 -41.87
CA PRO A 572 5.09 -6.88 -43.24
C PRO A 572 6.08 -8.04 -43.38
N ASP A 573 5.81 -8.95 -44.32
CA ASP A 573 6.66 -10.10 -44.69
C ASP A 573 6.94 -11.13 -43.58
N ALA A 574 6.34 -10.98 -42.40
CA ALA A 574 6.48 -11.94 -41.32
C ALA A 574 5.55 -13.14 -41.50
N GLU A 575 6.13 -14.34 -41.54
CA GLU A 575 5.38 -15.62 -41.56
C GLU A 575 5.08 -16.15 -40.15
N ALA A 576 5.79 -15.64 -39.14
CA ALA A 576 5.55 -15.97 -37.74
C ALA A 576 6.00 -14.82 -36.84
N ALA A 577 5.33 -14.66 -35.71
CA ALA A 577 5.68 -13.68 -34.69
C ALA A 577 5.34 -14.22 -33.31
N ALA A 578 6.17 -13.90 -32.33
CA ALA A 578 5.90 -14.18 -30.93
C ALA A 578 6.35 -12.99 -30.09
N GLY A 579 5.63 -12.70 -29.01
CA GLY A 579 5.93 -11.55 -28.18
C GLY A 579 5.22 -11.60 -26.84
N SER A 580 5.59 -10.66 -25.98
CA SER A 580 4.94 -10.47 -24.70
C SER A 580 4.94 -9.03 -24.29
N GLU A 581 3.80 -8.60 -23.75
CA GLU A 581 3.56 -7.22 -23.35
C GLU A 581 3.01 -7.14 -21.93
N PHE A 582 3.53 -6.20 -21.15
CA PHE A 582 2.95 -5.88 -19.85
C PHE A 582 1.68 -5.07 -20.07
N MET A 583 0.55 -5.58 -19.59
CA MET A 583 -0.75 -5.02 -19.95
C MET A 583 -0.98 -3.66 -19.29
N THR A 584 -1.46 -2.69 -20.07
CA THR A 584 -1.95 -1.41 -19.56
C THR A 584 -3.32 -1.58 -18.89
N PRO A 585 -3.80 -0.61 -18.08
CA PRO A 585 -5.15 -0.67 -17.52
C PRO A 585 -6.24 -0.86 -18.59
N ARG A 586 -6.12 -0.17 -19.73
CA ARG A 586 -7.08 -0.32 -20.84
C ARG A 586 -7.05 -1.70 -21.47
N LEU A 587 -5.86 -2.30 -21.62
CA LEU A 587 -5.74 -3.65 -22.17
C LEU A 587 -6.33 -4.69 -21.21
N ARG A 588 -6.07 -4.57 -19.91
CA ARG A 588 -6.70 -5.42 -18.88
C ARG A 588 -8.22 -5.33 -18.92
N GLN A 589 -8.75 -4.10 -18.98
CA GLN A 589 -10.20 -3.88 -19.04
C GLN A 589 -10.80 -4.54 -20.29
N ALA A 590 -10.18 -4.35 -21.46
CA ALA A 590 -10.64 -4.97 -22.70
C ALA A 590 -10.58 -6.50 -22.69
N ALA A 591 -9.58 -7.08 -22.01
CA ALA A 591 -9.52 -8.53 -21.80
C ALA A 591 -10.68 -9.02 -20.91
N ALA A 592 -10.93 -8.33 -19.80
CA ALA A 592 -12.04 -8.66 -18.89
C ALA A 592 -13.41 -8.52 -19.57
N ASP A 593 -13.57 -7.50 -20.43
CA ASP A 593 -14.80 -7.24 -21.18
C ASP A 593 -14.96 -8.11 -22.44
N GLN A 594 -13.99 -9.00 -22.74
CA GLN A 594 -13.94 -9.82 -23.97
C GLN A 594 -14.05 -8.98 -25.26
N SER A 595 -13.55 -7.74 -25.23
CA SER A 595 -13.60 -6.77 -26.34
C SER A 595 -12.34 -6.80 -27.21
N LEU A 596 -11.34 -7.61 -26.86
CA LEU A 596 -10.12 -7.75 -27.65
C LEU A 596 -10.41 -8.27 -29.06
N ARG A 597 -9.80 -7.64 -30.07
CA ARG A 597 -9.91 -8.03 -31.48
C ARG A 597 -8.54 -8.11 -32.13
N ILE A 598 -8.32 -9.14 -32.94
CA ILE A 598 -7.21 -9.16 -33.90
C ILE A 598 -7.67 -8.53 -35.20
N ARG A 599 -6.90 -7.56 -35.71
CA ARG A 599 -7.15 -6.96 -37.02
C ARG A 599 -6.03 -7.29 -37.98
N VAL A 600 -6.40 -7.83 -39.14
CA VAL A 600 -5.48 -8.18 -40.22
C VAL A 600 -5.64 -7.15 -41.34
N PHE A 601 -4.51 -6.56 -41.75
CA PHE A 601 -4.43 -5.59 -42.83
C PHE A 601 -3.71 -6.21 -44.02
N GLY A 602 -4.12 -5.84 -45.23
CA GLY A 602 -3.47 -6.30 -46.43
C GLY A 602 -3.91 -5.58 -47.69
N SER A 603 -3.13 -5.71 -48.76
CA SER A 603 -3.34 -5.03 -50.05
C SER A 603 -4.69 -5.38 -50.70
N ARG A 604 -5.25 -6.55 -50.37
CA ARG A 604 -6.54 -7.05 -50.88
C ARG A 604 -7.67 -7.01 -49.85
N LEU A 605 -7.40 -6.53 -48.63
CA LEU A 605 -8.39 -6.40 -47.58
C LEU A 605 -8.95 -4.97 -47.55
N PRO A 606 -10.12 -4.74 -46.91
CA PRO A 606 -10.62 -3.37 -46.69
C PRO A 606 -9.56 -2.48 -46.00
N PRO A 607 -9.57 -1.16 -46.23
CA PRO A 607 -8.64 -0.23 -45.57
C PRO A 607 -8.68 -0.29 -44.04
N GLU A 608 -9.86 -0.55 -43.47
CA GLU A 608 -10.09 -0.78 -42.05
C GLU A 608 -9.61 -2.16 -41.57
N GLY A 609 -9.10 -3.02 -42.45
CA GLY A 609 -8.72 -4.40 -42.14
C GLY A 609 -9.92 -5.30 -41.82
N VAL A 610 -9.64 -6.57 -41.54
CA VAL A 610 -10.65 -7.54 -41.09
C VAL A 610 -10.41 -7.88 -39.63
N ALA A 611 -11.44 -7.77 -38.80
CA ALA A 611 -11.37 -7.99 -37.35
C ALA A 611 -11.93 -9.36 -36.94
N PHE A 612 -11.27 -10.00 -35.99
CA PHE A 612 -11.64 -11.30 -35.42
C PHE A 612 -11.64 -11.23 -33.89
N PRO A 613 -12.62 -11.83 -33.21
CA PRO A 613 -12.66 -11.84 -31.74
C PRO A 613 -11.52 -12.68 -31.16
N VAL A 614 -10.93 -12.19 -30.08
CA VAL A 614 -10.08 -12.97 -29.19
C VAL A 614 -11.00 -13.46 -28.06
N VAL A 615 -11.29 -14.77 -28.05
CA VAL A 615 -12.19 -15.38 -27.06
C VAL A 615 -11.30 -16.12 -26.07
N LEU A 616 -11.17 -15.56 -24.88
CA LEU A 616 -10.33 -16.12 -23.83
C LEU A 616 -11.14 -17.18 -23.08
N ASP A 617 -10.53 -18.35 -22.87
CA ASP A 617 -11.10 -19.38 -22.00
C ASP A 617 -11.24 -18.85 -20.57
N ASN A 618 -12.35 -19.19 -19.91
CA ASN A 618 -12.66 -18.80 -18.52
C ASN A 618 -11.99 -19.70 -17.49
#